data_AF-A0A355CL21-F1
#
_entry.id   AF-A0A355CL21-F1
#
_cell.length_a   1.000
_cell.length_b   1.000
_cell.length_c   1.000
_cell.angle_alpha   90.00
_cell.angle_beta   90.00
_cell.angle_gamma   90.00
#
_symmetry.space_group_name_H-M   'P 1'
#
loop_
_entity.id
_entity.type
_entity.pdbx_description
1 polymer ?
#
loop_
_entity_poly.entity_id
_entity_poly.type
_entity_poly.pdbx_seq_one_letter_code
_entity_poly.pdbx_strand_id
1 'polypeptide(L)'
;MEPDKVIILFLKWLRENPSIFTPTAWEDLPELEKEIAESADDELFPIAFTISKWCGNHGLGDRLRDSLRKDFDDAGEPSPSTMQPLTNITQTLRKSIEDSYKKLQKIAADNPDTSNDSK
;
A
#
# COMPACT_ATOMS: atom_id res chain seq x y z
N MET A 1 3.25 15.74 7.67
CA MET A 1 3.33 14.58 6.76
C MET A 1 2.55 14.97 5.52
N GLU A 2 3.17 14.93 4.35
CA GLU A 2 2.50 15.35 3.10
C GLU A 2 1.54 14.23 2.66
N PRO A 3 0.24 14.54 2.42
CA PRO A 3 -0.80 13.53 2.25
C PRO A 3 -0.65 12.72 0.96
N ASP A 4 -0.23 13.36 -0.12
CA ASP A 4 0.13 12.72 -1.39
C ASP A 4 1.23 11.66 -1.21
N LYS A 5 2.27 11.96 -0.43
CA LYS A 5 3.37 11.02 -0.16
C LYS A 5 2.90 9.77 0.56
N VAL A 6 2.00 9.90 1.53
CA VAL A 6 1.40 8.75 2.23
C VAL A 6 0.68 7.83 1.24
N ILE A 7 -0.17 8.42 0.38
CA ILE A 7 -0.96 7.68 -0.59
C ILE A 7 -0.05 6.99 -1.61
N ILE A 8 0.92 7.72 -2.18
CA ILE A 8 1.87 7.19 -3.17
C ILE A 8 2.69 6.05 -2.57
N LEU A 9 3.25 6.24 -1.38
CA LEU A 9 4.05 5.23 -0.71
C LEU A 9 3.24 3.96 -0.42
N PHE A 10 2.00 4.12 0.05
CA PHE A 10 1.12 2.99 0.31
C PHE A 10 0.80 2.21 -0.98
N LEU A 11 0.46 2.90 -2.06
CA LEU A 11 0.23 2.29 -3.37
C LEU A 11 1.48 1.59 -3.91
N LYS A 12 2.66 2.20 -3.70
CA LYS A 12 3.96 1.61 -4.05
C LYS A 12 4.19 0.31 -3.28
N TRP A 13 3.91 0.30 -1.98
CA TRP A 13 4.03 -0.90 -1.17
C TRP A 13 3.14 -2.05 -1.65
N LEU A 14 1.88 -1.77 -1.97
CA LEU A 14 0.98 -2.78 -2.55
C LEU A 14 1.62 -3.38 -3.83
N ARG A 15 2.06 -2.52 -4.75
CA ARG A 15 2.55 -2.94 -6.07
C ARG A 15 3.91 -3.65 -6.04
N GLU A 16 4.85 -3.14 -5.25
CA GLU A 16 6.26 -3.50 -5.29
C GLU A 16 6.68 -4.38 -4.12
N ASN A 17 6.08 -4.21 -2.94
CA ASN A 17 6.47 -4.90 -1.71
C ASN A 17 5.26 -5.52 -0.99
N PRO A 18 4.44 -6.37 -1.65
CA PRO A 18 3.23 -6.92 -1.04
C PRO A 18 3.50 -7.82 0.18
N SER A 19 4.72 -8.33 0.33
CA SER A 19 5.14 -9.19 1.46
C SER A 19 5.19 -8.47 2.81
N ILE A 20 5.12 -7.15 2.83
CA ILE A 20 5.17 -6.37 4.09
C ILE A 20 3.82 -6.42 4.82
N PHE A 21 2.74 -6.71 4.09
CA PHE A 21 1.40 -6.79 4.62
C PHE A 21 1.19 -8.19 5.20
N THR A 22 0.83 -8.24 6.49
CA THR A 22 0.43 -9.49 7.16
C THR A 22 -0.86 -10.06 6.55
N PRO A 23 -1.17 -11.36 6.73
CA PRO A 23 -2.42 -11.95 6.25
C PRO A 23 -3.68 -11.18 6.68
N THR A 24 -3.75 -10.75 7.95
CA THR A 24 -4.87 -9.94 8.47
C THR A 24 -4.94 -8.56 7.80
N ALA A 25 -3.78 -7.92 7.59
CA ALA A 25 -3.72 -6.67 6.82
C ALA A 25 -4.21 -6.85 5.38
N TRP A 26 -3.99 -8.02 4.74
CA TRP A 26 -4.59 -8.29 3.43
C TRP A 26 -6.11 -8.41 3.53
N GLU A 27 -6.61 -9.19 4.50
CA GLU A 27 -8.05 -9.40 4.70
C GLU A 27 -8.84 -8.11 4.94
N ASP A 28 -8.22 -7.11 5.59
CA ASP A 28 -8.85 -5.83 5.93
C ASP A 28 -8.66 -4.72 4.86
N LEU A 29 -7.93 -4.97 3.77
CA LEU A 29 -7.78 -4.01 2.66
C LEU A 29 -9.10 -3.63 1.97
N PRO A 30 -10.07 -4.55 1.74
CA PRO A 30 -11.38 -4.20 1.19
C PRO A 30 -12.16 -3.23 2.11
N GLU A 31 -11.98 -3.34 3.42
CA GLU A 31 -12.59 -2.41 4.37
C GLU A 31 -11.95 -1.02 4.28
N LEU A 32 -10.61 -0.96 4.20
CA LEU A 32 -9.90 0.30 3.94
C LEU A 32 -10.37 0.97 2.64
N GLU A 33 -10.54 0.20 1.57
CA GLU A 33 -11.04 0.71 0.30
C GLU A 33 -12.44 1.33 0.46
N LYS A 34 -13.31 0.69 1.24
CA LYS A 34 -14.65 1.18 1.53
C LYS A 34 -14.61 2.48 2.36
N GLU A 35 -13.78 2.55 3.40
CA GLU A 35 -13.61 3.76 4.21
C GLU A 35 -13.10 4.95 3.37
N ILE A 36 -12.20 4.69 2.41
CA ILE A 36 -11.70 5.69 1.48
C ILE A 36 -12.78 6.10 0.47
N ALA A 37 -13.57 5.15 -0.03
CA ALA A 37 -14.68 5.44 -0.94
C ALA A 37 -15.81 6.25 -0.30
N GLU A 38 -16.01 6.10 1.02
CA GLU A 38 -16.96 6.89 1.82
C GLU A 38 -16.46 8.32 2.08
N SER A 39 -15.16 8.57 1.89
CA SER A 39 -14.58 9.92 1.92
C SER A 39 -14.91 10.63 0.60
N ALA A 40 -16.06 11.31 0.57
CA ALA A 40 -16.83 11.71 -0.60
C ALA A 40 -16.16 12.59 -1.68
N ASP A 41 -14.92 13.05 -1.50
CA ASP A 41 -14.34 14.13 -2.33
C ASP A 41 -12.95 13.82 -2.93
N ASP A 42 -12.46 12.57 -2.86
CA ASP A 42 -11.09 12.20 -3.31
C ASP A 42 -10.00 13.12 -2.68
N GLU A 43 -10.31 13.74 -1.53
CA GLU A 43 -9.42 14.69 -0.88
C GLU A 43 -8.20 13.97 -0.33
N LEU A 44 -7.01 14.50 -0.64
CA LEU A 44 -5.74 13.88 -0.27
C LEU A 44 -5.61 13.72 1.25
N PHE A 45 -6.04 14.71 2.03
CA PHE A 45 -5.81 14.72 3.47
C PHE A 45 -6.66 13.67 4.22
N PRO A 46 -7.99 13.61 4.05
CA PRO A 46 -8.82 12.53 4.62
C PRO A 46 -8.32 11.14 4.22
N ILE A 47 -7.98 10.93 2.95
CA ILE A 47 -7.50 9.63 2.46
C ILE A 47 -6.16 9.26 3.10
N ALA A 48 -5.20 10.19 3.11
CA ALA A 48 -3.91 9.97 3.74
C ALA A 48 -4.04 9.71 5.25
N PHE A 49 -4.98 10.38 5.91
CA PHE A 49 -5.27 10.16 7.32
C PHE A 49 -5.85 8.75 7.56
N THR A 50 -6.82 8.32 6.75
CA THR A 50 -7.40 6.97 6.80
C THR A 50 -6.33 5.90 6.57
N ILE A 51 -5.50 6.04 5.54
CA ILE A 51 -4.36 5.14 5.28
C ILE A 51 -3.38 5.12 6.45
N SER A 52 -3.02 6.29 7.00
CA SER A 52 -2.08 6.37 8.13
C SER A 52 -2.61 5.66 9.37
N LYS A 53 -3.90 5.86 9.67
CA LYS A 53 -4.59 5.20 10.79
C LYS A 53 -4.62 3.69 10.58
N TRP A 54 -4.97 3.25 9.38
CA TRP A 54 -4.97 1.83 9.00
C TRP A 54 -3.58 1.21 9.15
N CYS A 55 -2.54 1.84 8.61
CA CYS A 55 -1.16 1.38 8.79
C CYS A 55 -0.76 1.28 10.27
N GLY A 56 -1.22 2.21 11.12
CA GLY A 56 -1.03 2.13 12.57
C GLY A 56 -1.64 0.87 13.19
N ASN A 57 -2.87 0.54 12.82
CA ASN A 57 -3.60 -0.63 13.33
C ASN A 57 -2.99 -1.97 12.88
N HIS A 58 -2.34 -1.99 11.71
CA HIS A 58 -1.75 -3.20 11.12
C HIS A 58 -0.23 -3.32 11.34
N GLY A 59 0.35 -2.56 12.28
CA GLY A 59 1.78 -2.66 12.59
C GLY A 59 2.71 -2.10 11.51
N LEU A 60 2.18 -1.33 10.55
CA LEU A 60 2.92 -0.66 9.49
C LEU A 60 3.24 0.81 9.81
N GLY A 61 2.72 1.35 10.91
CA GLY A 61 2.84 2.78 11.27
C GLY A 61 4.29 3.27 11.40
N ASP A 62 5.16 2.52 12.09
CA ASP A 62 6.57 2.88 12.23
C ASP A 62 7.31 2.77 10.89
N ARG A 63 7.02 1.72 10.12
CA ARG A 63 7.53 1.53 8.76
C ARG A 63 7.13 2.69 7.84
N LEU A 64 5.90 3.17 7.97
CA LEU A 64 5.36 4.28 7.19
C LEU A 64 6.13 5.55 7.52
N ARG A 65 6.31 5.83 8.81
CA ARG A 65 7.09 6.98 9.29
C ARG A 65 8.54 6.92 8.83
N ASP A 66 9.19 5.75 8.90
CA ASP A 66 10.60 5.60 8.54
C ASP A 66 10.82 5.70 7.03
N SER A 67 9.96 5.10 6.22
CA SER A 67 10.01 5.25 4.76
C SER A 67 9.81 6.71 4.35
N LEU A 68 8.84 7.40 4.96
CA LEU A 68 8.62 8.82 4.72
C LEU A 68 9.74 9.72 5.24
N ARG A 69 10.63 9.26 6.14
CA ARG A 69 11.82 10.01 6.55
C ARG A 69 12.99 9.77 5.60
N LYS A 70 13.20 8.51 5.17
CA LYS A 70 14.29 8.14 4.27
C LYS A 70 14.17 8.78 2.89
N ASP A 71 12.95 8.90 2.36
CA ASP A 71 12.71 9.63 1.10
C ASP A 71 13.06 11.14 1.20
N PHE A 72 13.25 11.70 2.41
CA PHE A 72 13.66 13.11 2.59
C PHE A 72 15.18 13.28 2.77
N ASP A 73 15.91 12.28 3.29
CA ASP A 73 17.37 12.38 3.45
C ASP A 73 18.13 12.06 2.14
N ASP A 74 17.54 11.28 1.21
CA ASP A 74 18.16 10.93 -0.08
C ASP A 74 17.76 11.88 -1.23
N ALA A 75 16.95 12.92 -0.94
CA ALA A 75 16.44 13.86 -1.94
C ALA A 75 17.43 15.00 -2.22
N GLY A 76 18.53 14.70 -2.91
CA GLY A 76 19.11 15.68 -3.81
C GLY A 76 18.09 16.00 -4.92
N GLU A 77 17.45 17.17 -4.83
CA GLU A 77 16.38 17.70 -5.69
C GLU A 77 15.23 16.72 -6.04
N PRO A 78 13.95 17.05 -5.78
CA PRO A 78 12.85 16.18 -6.18
C PRO A 78 12.88 16.01 -7.70
N SER A 79 13.21 14.80 -8.18
CA SER A 79 13.13 14.47 -9.60
C SER A 79 11.69 14.75 -10.06
N PRO A 80 11.46 15.61 -11.08
CA PRO A 80 10.11 16.02 -11.49
C PRO A 80 9.36 14.94 -12.29
N SER A 81 9.70 13.67 -12.12
CA SER A 81 9.23 12.59 -12.99
C SER A 81 8.51 11.53 -12.18
N THR A 82 7.25 11.25 -12.57
CA THR A 82 6.36 10.15 -12.16
C THR A 82 5.40 10.34 -10.98
N MET A 83 5.11 11.55 -10.52
CA MET A 83 3.85 11.77 -9.79
C MET A 83 2.68 11.65 -10.78
N GLN A 84 2.11 10.45 -10.89
CA GLN A 84 0.81 10.29 -11.55
C GLN A 84 -0.18 11.20 -10.81
N PRO A 85 -1.03 11.96 -11.53
CA PRO A 85 -2.07 12.73 -10.88
C PRO A 85 -2.89 11.80 -9.99
N LEU A 86 -2.97 12.14 -8.70
CA LEU A 86 -3.77 11.44 -7.69
C LEU A 86 -5.25 11.75 -7.91
N THR A 87 -5.78 11.30 -9.05
CA THR A 87 -7.19 11.38 -9.43
C THR A 87 -7.79 9.99 -9.41
N ASN A 88 -9.00 9.81 -8.87
CA ASN A 88 -9.63 8.50 -8.69
C ASN A 88 -8.80 7.60 -7.77
N ILE A 89 -8.46 8.10 -6.57
CA ILE A 89 -7.57 7.39 -5.63
C ILE A 89 -8.21 6.07 -5.21
N THR A 90 -9.52 6.09 -4.95
CA THR A 90 -10.32 4.89 -4.67
C THR A 90 -10.18 3.84 -5.77
N GLN A 91 -10.31 4.22 -7.03
CA GLN A 91 -10.18 3.30 -8.16
C GLN A 91 -8.75 2.77 -8.31
N THR A 92 -7.76 3.64 -8.06
CA THR A 92 -6.33 3.29 -8.12
C THR A 92 -5.96 2.30 -7.01
N LEU A 93 -6.53 2.49 -5.82
CA LEU A 93 -6.37 1.60 -4.68
C LEU A 93 -6.97 0.22 -4.98
N ARG A 94 -8.24 0.17 -5.41
CA ARG A 94 -8.91 -1.09 -5.80
C ARG A 94 -8.07 -1.89 -6.80
N LYS A 95 -7.63 -1.25 -7.87
CA LYS A 95 -6.80 -1.90 -8.90
C LYS A 95 -5.48 -2.39 -8.34
N SER A 96 -4.84 -1.60 -7.47
CA SER A 96 -3.57 -1.98 -6.84
C SER A 96 -3.73 -3.17 -5.91
N ILE A 97 -4.83 -3.26 -5.15
CA ILE A 97 -5.16 -4.42 -4.31
C ILE A 97 -5.33 -5.67 -5.20
N GLU A 98 -6.17 -5.61 -6.23
CA GLU A 98 -6.41 -6.75 -7.14
C GLU A 98 -5.13 -7.24 -7.83
N ASP A 99 -4.31 -6.32 -8.35
CA ASP A 99 -3.06 -6.65 -9.04
C ASP A 99 -2.05 -7.31 -8.07
N SER A 100 -2.01 -6.86 -6.83
CA SER A 100 -1.12 -7.39 -5.80
C SER A 100 -1.53 -8.79 -5.36
N TYR A 101 -2.83 -9.03 -5.17
CA TYR A 101 -3.36 -10.38 -4.92
C TYR A 101 -3.02 -11.35 -6.04
N LYS A 102 -3.21 -10.93 -7.31
CA LYS A 102 -2.86 -11.76 -8.47
C LYS A 102 -1.37 -12.09 -8.49
N LYS A 103 -0.49 -11.14 -8.15
CA LYS A 103 0.96 -11.38 -8.03
C LYS A 103 1.26 -12.38 -6.92
N LEU A 104 0.67 -12.23 -5.73
CA LEU A 104 0.87 -13.16 -4.63
C LEU A 104 0.42 -14.58 -4.96
N GLN A 105 -0.74 -14.73 -5.61
CA GLN A 105 -1.24 -16.04 -6.06
C GLN A 105 -0.31 -16.67 -7.10
N LYS A 106 0.22 -15.89 -8.04
CA LYS A 106 1.22 -16.39 -9.00
C LYS A 106 2.51 -16.82 -8.30
N ILE A 107 3.02 -16.02 -7.36
CA ILE A 107 4.23 -16.37 -6.58
C ILE A 107 4.03 -17.66 -5.79
N ALA A 108 2.84 -17.86 -5.19
CA ALA A 108 2.48 -19.08 -4.47
C ALA A 108 2.31 -20.30 -5.39
N ALA A 109 1.82 -20.09 -6.63
CA ALA A 109 1.70 -21.15 -7.62
C ALA A 109 3.07 -21.55 -8.23
N ASP A 110 3.99 -20.59 -8.40
CA ASP A 110 5.35 -20.81 -8.92
C ASP A 110 6.34 -21.33 -7.88
N ASN A 111 6.08 -21.17 -6.57
CA ASN A 111 6.89 -21.75 -5.49
C ASN A 111 6.09 -22.79 -4.68
N PRO A 112 5.93 -24.02 -5.19
CA PRO A 112 5.38 -25.14 -4.44
C PRO A 112 6.48 -25.73 -3.54
N ASP A 113 7.00 -24.98 -2.55
CA ASP A 113 8.06 -25.54 -1.70
C ASP A 113 7.49 -26.50 -0.64
N THR A 114 7.59 -27.79 -0.98
CA THR A 114 7.77 -28.96 -0.11
C THR A 114 6.89 -29.09 1.14
N SER A 115 5.83 -29.90 1.03
CA SER A 115 5.35 -30.66 2.18
C SER A 115 5.70 -32.13 1.98
N ASN A 116 6.88 -32.49 2.51
CA ASN A 116 7.40 -33.80 2.89
C ASN A 116 6.87 -35.06 2.18
N ASP A 117 7.77 -35.64 1.38
CA ASP A 117 8.05 -37.08 1.48
C ASP A 117 8.50 -37.41 2.91
N SER A 118 7.74 -38.24 3.61
CA SER A 118 8.23 -39.04 4.74
C SER A 118 7.29 -40.22 4.98
N LYS A 119 7.60 -41.29 4.24
CA LYS A 119 7.55 -42.71 4.60
C LYS A 119 6.24 -43.37 5.05
#